data_AF-A0A922T8V2-F1
#
_entry.id   AF-A0A922T8V2-F1
#
_cell.length_a   1.000
_cell.length_b   1.000
_cell.length_c   1.000
_cell.angle_alpha   90.00
_cell.angle_beta   90.00
_cell.angle_gamma   90.00
#
_symmetry.space_group_name_H-M   'P 1'
#
loop_
_entity.id
_entity.type
_entity.pdbx_description
1 polymer ?
#
loop_
_entity_poly.entity_id
_entity_poly.type
_entity_poly.pdbx_seq_one_letter_code
_entity_poly.pdbx_strand_id
1 'polypeptide(L)'
;MNPLFEQLLYKTHSSGKIGTWSVRVNDEGSHALMTVASAKIIGGQKVVTTTEYKEGKNIGRANETTFQEQAVAEARSKVMKKIDAGYTRQKPEEGTVATNGLGLIKPMLAKPIENVKKWDFPVHVQPKMDGHRMLAAIVDHKVVLYSRQGKVLDVEHIRSALQAAYDLDIWSGRTLDGEVYAHGETLQTISSWVKKPKPESLQLIYNIYDVDWTHSYKDRLEYIDSVLSNIETEYLDRTTTTLVSAQEELEELHAQHIGEGYEGTIVRHSDVGYEQGKRSGSLMKKKDFQDAEFEIIGVLEGKPNLRCNTKVGIYRCKTDTGVEFQVTAPGDVQEKNTHAVEGEQNISKYLTVKFFNLTPDGCPFHPVALRIREDV
;
A
#
# COMPACT_ATOMS: atom_id res chain seq x y z
N MET A 1 30.61 16.86 -19.01
CA MET A 1 30.93 16.33 -17.66
C MET A 1 30.17 15.04 -17.45
N ASN A 2 30.77 14.06 -16.79
CA ASN A 2 30.07 12.83 -16.40
C ASN A 2 29.08 13.15 -15.26
N PRO A 3 27.89 12.51 -15.23
CA PRO A 3 26.96 12.70 -14.12
C PRO A 3 27.60 12.20 -12.81
N LEU A 4 27.23 12.83 -11.70
CA LEU A 4 27.60 12.38 -10.35
C LEU A 4 27.01 10.99 -10.04
N PHE A 5 25.84 10.69 -10.61
CA PHE A 5 25.18 9.40 -10.51
C PHE A 5 24.20 9.20 -11.67
N GLU A 6 24.12 7.99 -12.20
CA GLU A 6 23.09 7.62 -13.17
C GLU A 6 22.69 6.14 -12.99
N GLN A 7 21.39 5.86 -13.12
CA GLN A 7 20.88 4.50 -13.17
C GLN A 7 19.64 4.45 -14.07
N LEU A 8 19.63 3.49 -15.00
CA LEU A 8 18.45 3.04 -15.74
C LEU A 8 17.94 1.72 -15.18
N LEU A 9 16.62 1.60 -15.04
CA LEU A 9 15.92 0.42 -14.58
C LEU A 9 14.73 0.10 -15.51
N TYR A 10 14.32 -1.17 -15.49
CA TYR A 10 13.23 -1.72 -16.29
C TYR A 10 12.20 -2.41 -15.40
N LYS A 11 10.96 -2.51 -15.87
CA LYS A 11 9.93 -3.28 -15.17
C LYS A 11 8.85 -3.73 -16.14
N THR A 12 8.43 -4.99 -16.03
CA THR A 12 7.22 -5.45 -16.70
C THR A 12 5.98 -4.98 -15.93
N HIS A 13 5.10 -4.27 -16.62
CA HIS A 13 3.83 -3.81 -16.07
C HIS A 13 2.77 -4.91 -16.16
N SER A 14 1.67 -4.75 -15.43
CA SER A 14 0.56 -5.71 -15.42
C SER A 14 -0.15 -5.87 -16.78
N SER A 15 0.12 -5.00 -17.75
CA SER A 15 -0.30 -5.13 -19.14
C SER A 15 0.64 -6.01 -19.99
N GLY A 16 1.72 -6.55 -19.42
CA GLY A 16 2.77 -7.28 -20.12
C GLY A 16 3.79 -6.38 -20.84
N LYS A 17 3.59 -5.07 -20.88
CA LYS A 17 4.53 -4.12 -21.50
C LYS A 17 5.69 -3.79 -20.57
N ILE A 18 6.88 -3.61 -21.14
CA ILE A 18 8.09 -3.24 -20.38
C ILE A 18 8.22 -1.72 -20.38
N GLY A 19 8.25 -1.14 -19.18
CA GLY A 19 8.52 0.27 -18.95
C GLY A 19 9.96 0.53 -18.51
N THR A 20 10.32 1.81 -18.46
CA THR A 20 11.62 2.29 -17.99
C THR A 20 11.47 3.29 -16.87
N TRP A 21 12.46 3.33 -16.00
CA TRP A 21 12.65 4.39 -15.01
C TRP A 21 14.14 4.70 -14.93
N SER A 22 14.52 5.97 -14.99
CA SER A 22 15.90 6.40 -14.83
C SER A 22 16.01 7.56 -13.86
N VAL A 23 17.17 7.64 -13.22
CA VAL A 23 17.60 8.80 -12.44
C VAL A 23 19.00 9.19 -12.87
N ARG A 24 19.22 10.49 -13.03
CA ARG A 24 20.53 11.09 -13.31
C ARG A 24 20.74 12.29 -12.38
N VAL A 25 21.93 12.42 -11.81
CA VAL A 25 22.33 13.57 -10.98
C VAL A 25 23.52 14.23 -11.66
N ASN A 26 23.40 15.52 -11.96
CA ASN A 26 24.48 16.34 -12.51
C ASN A 26 24.93 17.38 -11.47
N ASP A 27 26.19 17.78 -11.54
CA ASP A 27 26.71 18.95 -10.84
C ASP A 27 26.60 20.16 -11.78
N GLU A 28 25.86 21.19 -11.35
CA GLU A 28 25.67 22.44 -12.07
C GLU A 28 26.54 23.57 -11.46
N GLY A 29 27.53 23.21 -10.63
CA GLY A 29 28.48 24.11 -9.98
C GLY A 29 27.94 24.75 -8.71
N SER A 30 26.80 25.44 -8.79
CA SER A 30 26.15 26.09 -7.63
C SER A 30 25.12 25.21 -6.92
N HIS A 31 24.72 24.10 -7.56
CA HIS A 31 23.72 23.17 -7.08
C HIS A 31 23.86 21.83 -7.82
N ALA A 32 23.23 20.78 -7.29
CA ALA A 32 23.06 19.52 -8.02
C ALA A 32 21.65 19.43 -8.59
N LEU A 33 21.53 18.93 -9.82
CA LEU A 33 20.26 18.70 -10.50
C LEU A 33 19.99 17.20 -10.66
N MET A 34 18.98 16.71 -9.95
CA MET A 34 18.49 15.34 -10.14
C MET A 34 17.34 15.31 -11.14
N THR A 35 17.47 14.55 -12.21
CA THR A 35 16.41 14.29 -13.19
C THR A 35 15.94 12.86 -13.09
N VAL A 36 14.65 12.67 -12.83
CA VAL A 36 13.97 11.36 -12.86
C VAL A 36 13.08 11.30 -14.09
N ALA A 37 13.23 10.24 -14.89
CA ALA A 37 12.37 10.01 -16.05
C ALA A 37 11.71 8.63 -15.95
N SER A 38 10.47 8.51 -16.42
CA SER A 38 9.77 7.23 -16.48
C SER A 38 8.87 7.12 -17.70
N ALA A 39 8.79 5.93 -18.29
CA ALA A 39 7.87 5.62 -19.38
C ALA A 39 7.21 4.26 -19.13
N LYS A 40 5.90 4.16 -19.38
CA LYS A 40 5.15 2.89 -19.22
C LYS A 40 5.53 1.83 -20.25
N ILE A 41 6.08 2.28 -21.39
CA ILE A 41 6.54 1.42 -22.48
C ILE A 41 7.89 1.98 -22.94
N ILE A 42 8.86 1.12 -23.23
CA ILE A 42 10.14 1.51 -23.85
C ILE A 42 9.86 2.33 -25.12
N GLY A 43 10.53 3.48 -25.25
CA GLY A 43 10.34 4.42 -26.37
C GLY A 43 9.05 5.26 -26.32
N GLY A 44 8.16 5.01 -25.36
CA GLY A 44 6.95 5.80 -25.16
C GLY A 44 7.22 7.17 -24.54
N GLN A 45 6.15 7.96 -24.42
CA GLN A 45 6.20 9.29 -23.80
C GLN A 45 6.75 9.21 -22.38
N LYS A 46 7.82 9.97 -22.13
CA LYS A 46 8.46 10.05 -20.82
C LYS A 46 7.77 11.09 -19.95
N VAL A 47 7.50 10.72 -18.71
CA VAL A 47 7.23 11.67 -17.63
C VAL A 47 8.56 11.99 -16.97
N VAL A 48 8.93 13.27 -16.98
CA VAL A 48 10.18 13.77 -16.43
C VAL A 48 9.89 14.66 -15.22
N THR A 49 10.74 14.58 -14.21
CA THR A 49 10.69 15.43 -13.01
C THR A 49 12.11 15.78 -12.61
N THR A 50 12.37 17.06 -12.39
CA THR A 50 13.65 17.59 -11.94
C THR A 50 13.58 18.01 -10.47
N THR A 51 14.70 17.97 -9.77
CA THR A 51 14.83 18.40 -8.37
C THR A 51 16.19 19.07 -8.19
N GLU A 52 16.20 20.31 -7.74
CA GLU A 52 17.41 21.06 -7.41
C GLU A 52 17.80 20.84 -5.94
N TYR A 53 19.09 20.63 -5.70
CA TYR A 53 19.69 20.54 -4.38
C TYR A 53 20.72 21.65 -4.23
N LYS A 54 20.41 22.65 -3.41
CA LYS A 54 21.27 23.81 -3.14
C LYS A 54 22.04 23.71 -1.83
N GLU A 55 21.58 22.83 -0.94
CA GLU A 55 22.12 22.66 0.40
C GLU A 55 22.27 21.18 0.77
N GLY A 56 23.19 20.94 1.69
CA GLY A 56 23.44 19.66 2.33
C GLY A 56 22.45 19.32 3.44
N LYS A 57 22.71 18.23 4.18
CA LYS A 57 22.00 17.92 5.43
C LYS A 57 22.96 17.81 6.60
N ASN A 58 22.43 18.02 7.81
CA ASN A 58 23.15 17.91 9.07
C ASN A 58 24.41 18.81 9.15
N ILE A 59 24.35 19.99 8.56
CA ILE A 59 25.45 20.96 8.58
C ILE A 59 25.95 21.19 10.01
N GLY A 60 27.26 21.05 10.24
CA GLY A 60 27.89 21.18 11.55
C GLY A 60 27.86 19.92 12.43
N ARG A 61 27.48 18.75 11.88
CA ARG A 61 27.51 17.46 12.59
C ARG A 61 28.44 16.48 11.87
N ALA A 62 28.87 15.41 12.56
CA ALA A 62 29.79 14.41 12.00
C ALA A 62 29.25 13.67 10.75
N ASN A 63 27.93 13.71 10.52
CA ASN A 63 27.26 13.13 9.35
C ASN A 63 26.71 14.21 8.39
N GLU A 64 27.38 15.36 8.34
CA GLU A 64 27.14 16.41 7.35
C GLU A 64 27.32 15.86 5.93
N THR A 65 26.47 16.33 5.01
CA THR A 65 26.56 16.04 3.58
C THR A 65 26.62 17.34 2.80
N THR A 66 27.30 17.35 1.65
CA THR A 66 27.17 18.42 0.64
C THR A 66 25.87 18.31 -0.15
N PHE A 67 25.51 19.33 -0.94
CA PHE A 67 24.34 19.23 -1.83
C PHE A 67 24.50 18.12 -2.88
N GLN A 68 25.73 17.89 -3.38
CA GLN A 68 26.02 16.79 -4.30
C GLN A 68 25.81 15.43 -3.62
N GLU A 69 26.39 15.25 -2.42
CA GLU A 69 26.27 14.02 -1.66
C GLU A 69 24.82 13.72 -1.30
N GLN A 70 24.05 14.75 -0.90
CA GLN A 70 22.63 14.62 -0.60
C GLN A 70 21.83 14.20 -1.84
N ALA A 71 22.08 14.80 -2.99
CA ALA A 71 21.42 14.45 -4.24
C ALA A 71 21.71 13.00 -4.67
N VAL A 72 22.98 12.57 -4.58
CA VAL A 72 23.39 11.19 -4.89
C VAL A 72 22.79 10.19 -3.90
N ALA A 73 22.78 10.50 -2.60
CA ALA A 73 22.19 9.64 -1.58
C ALA A 73 20.68 9.44 -1.80
N GLU A 74 19.94 10.51 -2.13
CA GLU A 74 18.52 10.41 -2.47
C GLU A 74 18.27 9.66 -3.78
N ALA A 75 19.12 9.85 -4.80
CA ALA A 75 19.05 9.09 -6.04
C ALA A 75 19.25 7.58 -5.80
N ARG A 76 20.24 7.19 -5.00
CA ARG A 76 20.47 5.79 -4.58
C ARG A 76 19.27 5.22 -3.82
N SER A 77 18.70 5.99 -2.89
CA SER A 77 17.48 5.57 -2.17
C SER A 77 16.29 5.35 -3.11
N LYS A 78 16.11 6.21 -4.12
CA LYS A 78 15.07 6.04 -5.16
C LYS A 78 15.31 4.80 -6.01
N VAL A 79 16.56 4.49 -6.38
CA VAL A 79 16.92 3.23 -7.07
C VAL A 79 16.51 2.03 -6.24
N MET A 80 16.89 1.97 -4.95
CA MET A 80 16.54 0.82 -4.09
C MET A 80 15.03 0.66 -3.94
N LYS A 81 14.29 1.76 -3.71
CA LYS A 81 12.82 1.73 -3.68
C LYS A 81 12.19 1.21 -4.98
N LYS A 82 12.82 1.47 -6.14
CA LYS A 82 12.36 0.94 -7.43
C LYS A 82 12.66 -0.55 -7.54
N ILE A 83 13.85 -1.00 -7.12
CA ILE A 83 14.20 -2.42 -7.07
C ILE A 83 13.21 -3.19 -6.19
N ASP A 84 12.92 -2.70 -4.98
CA ASP A 84 11.90 -3.29 -4.09
C ASP A 84 10.53 -3.38 -4.79
N ALA A 85 10.19 -2.36 -5.60
CA ALA A 85 8.95 -2.35 -6.37
C ALA A 85 8.97 -3.30 -7.60
N GLY A 86 10.01 -4.12 -7.76
CA GLY A 86 10.21 -5.09 -8.84
C GLY A 86 10.79 -4.48 -10.12
N TYR A 87 11.61 -3.44 -10.02
CA TYR A 87 12.41 -2.97 -11.15
C TYR A 87 13.76 -3.70 -11.20
N THR A 88 14.25 -3.99 -12.41
CA THR A 88 15.50 -4.69 -12.67
C THR A 88 16.50 -3.78 -13.38
N ARG A 89 17.80 -4.03 -13.19
CA ARG A 89 18.86 -3.31 -13.93
C ARG A 89 19.00 -3.80 -15.37
N GLN A 90 18.68 -5.06 -15.61
CA GLN A 90 18.65 -5.67 -16.94
C GLN A 90 17.23 -5.65 -17.50
N LYS A 91 17.10 -5.43 -18.81
CA LYS A 91 15.80 -5.44 -19.49
C LYS A 91 15.22 -6.87 -19.42
N PRO A 92 14.00 -7.07 -18.89
CA PRO A 92 13.34 -8.37 -18.91
C PRO A 92 13.03 -8.83 -20.35
N GLU A 93 12.87 -10.13 -20.54
CA GLU A 93 12.32 -10.67 -21.78
C GLU A 93 10.85 -10.24 -21.97
N GLU A 94 10.42 -10.07 -23.22
CA GLU A 94 9.03 -9.74 -23.52
C GLU A 94 8.11 -10.92 -23.14
N GLY A 95 6.97 -10.60 -22.51
CA GLY A 95 6.03 -11.61 -22.01
C GLY A 95 6.28 -12.04 -20.55
N THR A 96 7.36 -11.60 -19.90
CA THR A 96 7.58 -11.85 -18.47
C THR A 96 6.46 -11.27 -17.60
N VAL A 97 6.09 -11.96 -16.51
CA VAL A 97 5.04 -11.49 -15.60
C VAL A 97 5.62 -10.51 -14.57
N ALA A 98 4.81 -9.56 -14.11
CA ALA A 98 5.23 -8.56 -13.14
C ALA A 98 5.42 -9.16 -11.73
N THR A 99 6.66 -9.28 -11.27
CA THR A 99 7.04 -9.80 -9.94
C THR A 99 7.46 -8.69 -8.98
N ASN A 100 7.61 -9.00 -7.68
CA ASN A 100 8.15 -8.10 -6.66
C ASN A 100 9.70 -8.15 -6.59
N GLY A 101 10.31 -7.49 -5.61
CA GLY A 101 11.78 -7.47 -5.46
C GLY A 101 12.45 -8.84 -5.25
N LEU A 102 11.68 -9.88 -4.88
CA LEU A 102 12.16 -11.26 -4.70
C LEU A 102 11.96 -12.13 -5.96
N GLY A 103 11.41 -11.58 -7.04
CA GLY A 103 10.98 -12.38 -8.18
C GLY A 103 9.67 -13.15 -7.95
N LEU A 104 8.99 -12.91 -6.83
CA LEU A 104 7.72 -13.55 -6.47
C LEU A 104 6.52 -12.75 -6.98
N ILE A 105 5.35 -13.40 -7.04
CA ILE A 105 4.15 -12.76 -7.55
C ILE A 105 3.72 -11.57 -6.69
N LYS A 106 3.00 -10.63 -7.30
CA LYS A 106 2.39 -9.50 -6.59
C LYS A 106 0.92 -9.79 -6.29
N PRO A 107 0.42 -9.40 -5.11
CA PRO A 107 -0.98 -9.62 -4.80
C PRO A 107 -1.95 -8.85 -5.70
N MET A 108 -3.14 -9.42 -5.93
CA MET A 108 -4.31 -8.76 -6.49
C MET A 108 -4.85 -7.69 -5.54
N LEU A 109 -5.23 -6.52 -6.05
CA LEU A 109 -5.59 -5.34 -5.24
C LEU A 109 -7.05 -4.96 -5.43
N ALA A 110 -7.72 -4.62 -4.32
CA ALA A 110 -9.12 -4.20 -4.34
C ALA A 110 -9.32 -2.79 -4.93
N LYS A 111 -10.45 -2.57 -5.61
CA LYS A 111 -11.00 -1.23 -5.88
C LYS A 111 -11.99 -0.84 -4.78
N PRO A 112 -12.10 0.45 -4.42
CA PRO A 112 -13.27 0.90 -3.66
C PRO A 112 -14.54 0.55 -4.46
N ILE A 113 -15.55 -0.01 -3.78
CA ILE A 113 -16.76 -0.55 -4.41
C ILE A 113 -17.48 0.51 -5.26
N GLU A 114 -17.49 1.76 -4.80
CA GLU A 114 -18.06 2.93 -5.49
C GLU A 114 -17.37 3.25 -6.83
N ASN A 115 -16.15 2.74 -7.04
CA ASN A 115 -15.41 2.92 -8.29
C ASN A 115 -15.62 1.79 -9.30
N VAL A 116 -16.42 0.76 -8.97
CA VAL A 116 -16.73 -0.36 -9.86
C VAL A 116 -18.17 -0.24 -10.32
N LYS A 117 -18.36 0.14 -11.58
CA LYS A 117 -19.69 0.42 -12.16
C LYS A 117 -20.46 -0.83 -12.60
N LYS A 118 -19.78 -1.96 -12.78
CA LYS A 118 -20.36 -3.20 -13.33
C LYS A 118 -19.94 -4.39 -12.48
N TRP A 119 -20.89 -4.87 -11.69
CA TRP A 119 -20.86 -6.08 -10.90
C TRP A 119 -22.31 -6.41 -10.54
N ASP A 120 -22.59 -7.66 -10.21
CA ASP A 120 -23.93 -8.12 -9.86
C ASP A 120 -23.83 -9.25 -8.83
N PHE A 121 -24.95 -9.58 -8.21
CA PHE A 121 -25.10 -10.71 -7.32
C PHE A 121 -25.24 -12.04 -8.09
N PRO A 122 -24.85 -13.18 -7.50
CA PRO A 122 -24.29 -13.33 -6.16
C PRO A 122 -22.81 -12.94 -6.06
N VAL A 123 -22.38 -12.55 -4.87
CA VAL A 123 -21.00 -12.15 -4.56
C VAL A 123 -20.51 -12.86 -3.30
N HIS A 124 -19.19 -13.09 -3.21
CA HIS A 124 -18.58 -13.62 -2.00
C HIS A 124 -18.11 -12.46 -1.12
N VAL A 125 -18.51 -12.48 0.14
CA VAL A 125 -18.29 -11.38 1.09
C VAL A 125 -17.42 -11.87 2.25
N GLN A 126 -16.41 -11.08 2.61
CA GLN A 126 -15.45 -11.38 3.67
C GLN A 126 -15.26 -10.17 4.59
N PRO A 127 -14.94 -10.36 5.88
CA PRO A 127 -14.51 -9.24 6.72
C PRO A 127 -13.22 -8.65 6.17
N LYS A 128 -13.12 -7.33 6.19
CA LYS A 128 -11.87 -6.65 5.85
C LYS A 128 -11.05 -6.43 7.12
N MET A 129 -10.02 -7.24 7.31
CA MET A 129 -9.07 -7.08 8.40
C MET A 129 -8.17 -5.84 8.20
N ASP A 130 -7.77 -5.22 9.31
CA ASP A 130 -6.72 -4.19 9.37
C ASP A 130 -5.41 -4.80 9.88
N GLY A 131 -4.88 -5.76 9.12
CA GLY A 131 -3.65 -6.48 9.44
C GLY A 131 -2.51 -6.11 8.50
N HIS A 132 -1.55 -7.03 8.38
CA HIS A 132 -0.48 -6.90 7.41
C HIS A 132 -0.61 -7.96 6.31
N ARG A 133 -0.79 -7.53 5.06
CA ARG A 133 -0.88 -8.48 3.94
C ARG A 133 0.35 -9.36 3.83
N MET A 134 0.13 -10.66 3.71
CA MET A 134 1.17 -11.69 3.62
C MET A 134 0.82 -12.69 2.52
N LEU A 135 1.83 -13.03 1.73
CA LEU A 135 1.79 -14.13 0.77
C LEU A 135 2.77 -15.20 1.22
N ALA A 136 2.43 -16.46 0.99
CA ALA A 136 3.30 -17.60 1.24
C ALA A 136 3.56 -18.33 -0.07
N ALA A 137 4.84 -18.47 -0.45
CA ALA A 137 5.27 -19.18 -1.65
C ALA A 137 6.40 -20.15 -1.32
N ILE A 138 6.66 -21.10 -2.22
CA ILE A 138 7.83 -21.99 -2.13
C ILE A 138 8.96 -21.44 -2.98
N VAL A 139 10.15 -21.33 -2.39
CA VAL A 139 11.41 -21.00 -3.08
C VAL A 139 12.45 -22.01 -2.61
N ASP A 140 13.06 -22.74 -3.54
CA ASP A 140 14.07 -23.77 -3.23
C ASP A 140 13.61 -24.75 -2.13
N HIS A 141 12.39 -25.27 -2.28
CA HIS A 141 11.71 -26.19 -1.33
C HIS A 141 11.46 -25.62 0.08
N LYS A 142 11.60 -24.30 0.26
CA LYS A 142 11.34 -23.62 1.53
C LYS A 142 10.19 -22.63 1.43
N VAL A 143 9.40 -22.56 2.48
CA VAL A 143 8.35 -21.54 2.61
C VAL A 143 8.98 -20.16 2.80
N VAL A 144 8.65 -19.25 1.88
CA VAL A 144 8.98 -17.84 1.96
C VAL A 144 7.69 -17.06 2.20
N LEU A 145 7.62 -16.38 3.34
CA LEU A 145 6.55 -15.45 3.69
C LEU A 145 6.97 -14.05 3.30
N TYR A 146 6.12 -13.33 2.56
CA TYR A 146 6.48 -12.01 2.07
C TYR A 146 5.30 -11.05 1.99
N SER A 147 5.60 -9.77 2.21
CA SER A 147 4.66 -8.68 2.06
C SER A 147 4.34 -8.38 0.60
N ARG A 148 3.31 -7.57 0.37
CA ARG A 148 2.96 -7.03 -0.95
C ARG A 148 4.14 -6.47 -1.77
N GLN A 149 5.15 -5.88 -1.13
CA GLN A 149 6.31 -5.30 -1.82
C GLN A 149 7.49 -6.28 -1.95
N GLY A 150 7.34 -7.54 -1.55
CA GLY A 150 8.42 -8.51 -1.59
C GLY A 150 9.43 -8.33 -0.45
N LYS A 151 9.02 -7.80 0.70
CA LYS A 151 9.84 -7.92 1.91
C LYS A 151 9.51 -9.20 2.63
N VAL A 152 10.52 -10.00 2.94
CA VAL A 152 10.38 -11.22 3.74
C VAL A 152 9.83 -10.86 5.12
N LEU A 153 8.90 -11.67 5.62
CA LEU A 153 8.27 -11.55 6.93
C LEU A 153 8.76 -12.68 7.84
N ASP A 154 9.05 -12.35 9.09
CA ASP A 154 9.60 -13.29 10.05
C ASP A 154 8.52 -13.68 11.08
N VAL A 155 7.62 -14.60 10.71
CA VAL A 155 6.61 -15.18 11.61
C VAL A 155 6.77 -16.70 11.62
N GLU A 156 7.67 -17.18 12.49
CA GLU A 156 8.16 -18.56 12.47
C GLU A 156 7.06 -19.60 12.65
N HIS A 157 6.11 -19.38 13.56
CA HIS A 157 5.04 -20.32 13.85
C HIS A 157 4.14 -20.58 12.64
N ILE A 158 3.83 -19.53 11.87
CA ILE A 158 3.09 -19.63 10.60
C ILE A 158 3.95 -20.33 9.54
N ARG A 159 5.24 -19.96 9.42
CA ARG A 159 6.14 -20.53 8.43
C ARG A 159 6.34 -22.04 8.64
N SER A 160 6.55 -22.44 9.89
CA SER A 160 6.72 -23.83 10.30
C SER A 160 5.45 -24.65 10.01
N ALA A 161 4.26 -24.11 10.29
CA ALA A 161 3.00 -24.79 9.96
C ALA A 161 2.83 -25.01 8.45
N LEU A 162 3.11 -23.99 7.64
CA LEU A 162 3.07 -24.12 6.18
C LEU A 162 4.17 -25.02 5.62
N GLN A 163 5.36 -25.01 6.22
CA GLN A 163 6.45 -25.89 5.81
C GLN A 163 6.09 -27.34 6.09
N ALA A 164 5.52 -27.65 7.25
CA ALA A 164 5.02 -29.00 7.55
C ALA A 164 3.93 -29.43 6.56
N ALA A 165 3.00 -28.53 6.21
CA ALA A 165 1.98 -28.83 5.20
C ALA A 165 2.57 -29.07 3.82
N TYR A 166 3.64 -28.38 3.44
CA TYR A 166 4.35 -28.60 2.18
C TYR A 166 5.13 -29.92 2.20
N ASP A 167 5.86 -30.21 3.28
CA ASP A 167 6.69 -31.41 3.43
C ASP A 167 5.85 -32.70 3.47
N LEU A 168 4.58 -32.60 3.90
CA LEU A 168 3.59 -33.68 3.93
C LEU A 168 2.75 -33.79 2.65
N ASP A 169 3.06 -33.02 1.60
CA ASP A 169 2.30 -32.94 0.34
C ASP A 169 0.82 -32.53 0.51
N ILE A 170 0.46 -31.93 1.65
CA ILE A 170 -0.89 -31.39 1.91
C ILE A 170 -1.12 -30.10 1.12
N TRP A 171 -0.09 -29.25 1.04
CA TRP A 171 -0.11 -28.02 0.26
C TRP A 171 0.83 -28.12 -0.94
N SER A 172 0.31 -27.88 -2.14
CA SER A 172 1.09 -27.97 -3.39
C SER A 172 2.20 -26.91 -3.57
N GLY A 173 2.29 -25.93 -2.66
CA GLY A 173 3.18 -24.78 -2.79
C GLY A 173 2.65 -23.65 -3.67
N ARG A 174 1.43 -23.77 -4.22
CA ARG A 174 0.75 -22.68 -4.91
C ARG A 174 0.60 -21.48 -3.97
N THR A 175 1.02 -20.30 -4.42
CA THR A 175 1.10 -19.11 -3.57
C THR A 175 -0.23 -18.78 -2.89
N LEU A 176 -0.24 -18.86 -1.55
CA LEU A 176 -1.36 -18.44 -0.72
C LEU A 176 -1.31 -16.93 -0.50
N ASP A 177 -2.47 -16.29 -0.42
CA ASP A 177 -2.62 -14.85 -0.22
C ASP A 177 -3.64 -14.58 0.89
N GLY A 178 -3.24 -13.74 1.84
CA GLY A 178 -3.97 -13.54 3.07
C GLY A 178 -3.49 -12.33 3.86
N GLU A 179 -3.99 -12.22 5.08
CA GLU A 179 -3.59 -11.20 6.05
C GLU A 179 -2.98 -11.88 7.27
N VAL A 180 -1.82 -11.42 7.74
CA VAL A 180 -1.40 -11.74 9.11
C VAL A 180 -2.08 -10.75 10.05
N TYR A 181 -2.84 -11.27 11.00
CA TYR A 181 -3.79 -10.49 11.80
C TYR A 181 -3.93 -11.09 13.20
N ALA A 182 -4.18 -10.23 14.18
CA ALA A 182 -4.58 -10.59 15.53
C ALA A 182 -5.80 -9.73 15.88
N HIS A 183 -6.94 -10.37 16.14
CA HIS A 183 -8.18 -9.64 16.34
C HIS A 183 -8.15 -8.81 17.62
N GLY A 184 -8.68 -7.59 17.57
CA GLY A 184 -8.62 -6.62 18.67
C GLY A 184 -7.30 -5.85 18.80
N GLU A 185 -6.24 -6.25 18.10
CA GLU A 185 -4.95 -5.55 18.12
C GLU A 185 -4.88 -4.44 17.07
N THR A 186 -4.10 -3.39 17.37
CA THR A 186 -3.90 -2.28 16.43
C THR A 186 -2.97 -2.68 15.28
N LEU A 187 -3.13 -2.06 14.11
CA LEU A 187 -2.22 -2.25 12.97
C LEU A 187 -0.76 -1.90 13.34
N GLN A 188 -0.55 -0.91 14.21
CA GLN A 188 0.77 -0.55 14.72
C GLN A 188 1.39 -1.69 15.53
N THR A 189 0.60 -2.31 16.41
CA THR A 189 1.00 -3.50 17.19
C THR A 189 1.36 -4.66 16.27
N ILE A 190 0.44 -5.04 15.37
CA ILE A 190 0.65 -6.12 14.39
C ILE A 190 1.90 -5.85 13.55
N SER A 191 2.06 -4.62 13.04
CA SER A 191 3.23 -4.20 12.27
C SER A 191 4.53 -4.33 13.07
N SER A 192 4.50 -4.11 14.38
CA SER A 192 5.66 -4.32 15.25
C SER A 192 5.97 -5.81 15.38
N TRP A 193 4.95 -6.65 15.61
CA TRP A 193 5.11 -8.08 15.85
C TRP A 193 5.64 -8.82 14.63
N VAL A 194 5.22 -8.40 13.43
CA VAL A 194 5.68 -8.94 12.14
C VAL A 194 7.12 -8.54 11.80
N LYS A 195 7.56 -7.33 12.20
CA LYS A 195 8.91 -6.82 11.91
C LYS A 195 9.94 -7.31 12.91
N LYS A 196 9.55 -7.44 14.18
CA LYS A 196 10.41 -7.85 15.27
C LYS A 196 9.64 -8.82 16.16
N PRO A 197 9.77 -10.14 15.90
CA PRO A 197 9.06 -11.16 16.65
C PRO A 197 9.36 -11.08 18.14
N LYS A 198 8.33 -11.33 18.93
CA LYS A 198 8.37 -11.40 20.39
C LYS A 198 7.34 -12.46 20.85
N PRO A 199 7.31 -12.87 22.12
CA PRO A 199 6.39 -13.93 22.56
C PRO A 199 4.93 -13.70 22.18
N GLU A 200 4.46 -12.45 22.22
CA GLU A 200 3.10 -12.06 21.87
C GLU A 200 2.80 -12.21 20.36
N SER A 201 3.82 -12.27 19.51
CA SER A 201 3.67 -12.49 18.07
C SER A 201 3.02 -13.83 17.74
N LEU A 202 2.98 -14.80 18.67
CA LEU A 202 2.28 -16.08 18.49
C LEU A 202 0.76 -15.91 18.36
N GLN A 203 0.20 -14.77 18.77
CA GLN A 203 -1.21 -14.43 18.55
C GLN A 203 -1.52 -14.07 17.09
N LEU A 204 -0.49 -13.88 16.26
CA LEU A 204 -0.69 -13.60 14.84
C LEU A 204 -1.16 -14.87 14.12
N ILE A 205 -2.31 -14.77 13.47
CA ILE A 205 -2.90 -15.82 12.64
C ILE A 205 -2.78 -15.40 11.17
N TYR A 206 -2.40 -16.34 10.31
CA TYR A 206 -2.46 -16.14 8.87
C TYR A 206 -3.86 -16.45 8.35
N ASN A 207 -4.62 -15.39 8.12
CA ASN A 207 -5.97 -15.44 7.58
C ASN A 207 -5.92 -15.49 6.06
N ILE A 208 -6.01 -16.70 5.50
CA ILE A 208 -5.88 -16.97 4.07
C ILE A 208 -7.23 -16.74 3.40
N TYR A 209 -7.25 -15.89 2.37
CA TYR A 209 -8.48 -15.50 1.67
C TYR A 209 -8.43 -15.72 0.16
N ASP A 210 -7.29 -16.05 -0.42
CA ASP A 210 -7.16 -16.31 -1.85
C ASP A 210 -5.88 -17.12 -2.15
N VAL A 211 -5.77 -17.58 -3.39
CA VAL A 211 -4.63 -18.34 -3.90
C VAL A 211 -4.36 -17.92 -5.35
N ASP A 212 -3.09 -17.90 -5.75
CA ASP A 212 -2.71 -17.55 -7.13
C ASP A 212 -3.08 -18.66 -8.11
N TRP A 213 -4.32 -18.57 -8.59
CA TRP A 213 -4.88 -19.52 -9.54
C TRP A 213 -5.84 -18.83 -10.50
N THR A 214 -5.89 -19.31 -11.74
CA THR A 214 -6.70 -18.72 -12.81
C THR A 214 -8.18 -19.15 -12.78
N HIS A 215 -8.57 -20.00 -11.84
CA HIS A 215 -9.93 -20.53 -11.71
C HIS A 215 -10.86 -19.52 -11.03
N SER A 216 -12.16 -19.81 -11.02
CA SER A 216 -13.16 -18.97 -10.36
C SER A 216 -12.82 -18.76 -8.89
N TYR A 217 -13.31 -17.69 -8.28
CA TYR A 217 -13.03 -17.47 -6.86
C TYR A 217 -13.58 -18.60 -5.97
N LYS A 218 -14.70 -19.21 -6.37
CA LYS A 218 -15.27 -20.39 -5.70
C LYS A 218 -14.27 -21.55 -5.68
N ASP A 219 -13.72 -21.93 -6.83
CA ASP A 219 -12.75 -23.04 -6.92
C ASP A 219 -11.48 -22.74 -6.12
N ARG A 220 -11.06 -21.47 -6.09
CA ARG A 220 -9.92 -21.01 -5.29
C ARG A 220 -10.18 -21.13 -3.78
N LEU A 221 -11.41 -20.83 -3.35
CA LEU A 221 -11.83 -20.99 -1.97
C LEU A 221 -11.88 -22.47 -1.57
N GLU A 222 -12.47 -23.32 -2.41
CA GLU A 222 -12.53 -24.78 -2.20
C GLU A 222 -11.13 -25.40 -2.11
N TYR A 223 -10.18 -24.94 -2.94
CA TYR A 223 -8.78 -25.33 -2.83
C TYR A 223 -8.20 -24.96 -1.45
N ILE A 224 -8.41 -23.73 -0.97
CA ILE A 224 -7.93 -23.29 0.34
C ILE A 224 -8.55 -24.15 1.45
N ASP A 225 -9.86 -24.40 1.39
CA ASP A 225 -10.57 -25.27 2.35
C ASP A 225 -9.98 -26.68 2.40
N SER A 226 -9.73 -27.28 1.23
CA SER A 226 -9.11 -28.62 1.15
C SER A 226 -7.70 -28.67 1.73
N VAL A 227 -6.89 -27.61 1.54
CA VAL A 227 -5.55 -27.54 2.14
C VAL A 227 -5.67 -27.41 3.66
N LEU A 228 -6.47 -26.46 4.15
CA LEU A 228 -6.51 -26.13 5.58
C LEU A 228 -7.23 -27.18 6.43
N SER A 229 -8.25 -27.87 5.89
CA SER A 229 -8.92 -28.98 6.59
C SER A 229 -8.01 -30.17 6.91
N ASN A 230 -6.85 -30.26 6.25
CA ASN A 230 -5.85 -31.31 6.49
C ASN A 230 -4.67 -30.82 7.35
N ILE A 231 -4.73 -29.61 7.91
CA ILE A 231 -3.66 -29.04 8.76
C ILE A 231 -4.23 -28.77 10.15
N GLU A 232 -3.65 -29.41 11.16
CA GLU A 232 -4.01 -29.18 12.57
C GLU A 232 -3.13 -28.07 13.16
N THR A 233 -3.63 -26.83 13.17
CA THR A 233 -2.92 -25.66 13.71
C THR A 233 -3.87 -24.51 14.03
N GLU A 234 -3.54 -23.71 15.05
CA GLU A 234 -4.27 -22.46 15.37
C GLU A 234 -3.72 -21.25 14.59
N TYR A 235 -2.60 -21.40 13.88
CA TYR A 235 -1.87 -20.30 13.26
C TYR A 235 -2.30 -20.00 11.81
N LEU A 236 -3.07 -20.89 11.20
CA LEU A 236 -3.58 -20.78 9.84
C LEU A 236 -5.10 -20.85 9.91
N ASP A 237 -5.77 -19.90 9.28
CA ASP A 237 -7.23 -19.91 9.21
C ASP A 237 -7.70 -19.46 7.83
N ARG A 238 -8.85 -19.97 7.38
CA ARG A 238 -9.51 -19.44 6.20
C ARG A 238 -10.35 -18.25 6.62
N THR A 239 -10.19 -17.13 5.93
CA THR A 239 -11.08 -15.98 6.15
C THR A 239 -12.54 -16.36 5.88
N THR A 240 -13.41 -16.18 6.88
CA THR A 240 -14.86 -16.38 6.78
C THR A 240 -15.41 -15.73 5.53
N THR A 241 -16.20 -16.49 4.77
CA THR A 241 -16.70 -16.06 3.46
C THR A 241 -18.16 -16.47 3.33
N THR A 242 -19.01 -15.49 3.05
CA THR A 242 -20.46 -15.68 2.89
C THR A 242 -20.84 -15.40 1.43
N LEU A 243 -21.62 -16.28 0.81
CA LEU A 243 -22.22 -16.02 -0.49
C LEU A 243 -23.48 -15.19 -0.28
N VAL A 244 -23.49 -13.97 -0.82
CA VAL A 244 -24.56 -12.99 -0.67
C VAL A 244 -25.26 -12.80 -2.00
N SER A 245 -26.60 -12.79 -2.00
CA SER A 245 -27.40 -12.73 -3.24
C SER A 245 -28.19 -11.42 -3.41
N ALA A 246 -28.16 -10.53 -2.42
CA ALA A 246 -28.89 -9.26 -2.45
C ALA A 246 -28.11 -8.10 -1.79
N GLN A 247 -28.49 -6.87 -2.12
CA GLN A 247 -27.85 -5.66 -1.60
C GLN A 247 -28.10 -5.49 -0.10
N GLU A 248 -29.30 -5.81 0.36
CA GLU A 248 -29.71 -5.69 1.76
C GLU A 248 -28.84 -6.59 2.65
N GLU A 249 -28.65 -7.86 2.26
CA GLU A 249 -27.77 -8.82 2.94
C GLU A 249 -26.30 -8.33 2.99
N LEU A 250 -25.81 -7.67 1.93
CA LEU A 250 -24.47 -7.10 1.90
C LEU A 250 -24.31 -5.96 2.91
N GLU A 251 -25.32 -5.08 3.04
CA GLU A 251 -25.30 -3.98 4.01
C GLU A 251 -25.41 -4.50 5.46
N GLU A 252 -26.25 -5.51 5.71
CA GLU A 252 -26.35 -6.16 7.03
C GLU A 252 -25.02 -6.78 7.45
N LEU A 253 -24.40 -7.57 6.56
CA LEU A 253 -23.12 -8.19 6.84
C LEU A 253 -21.99 -7.16 6.98
N HIS A 254 -22.07 -6.05 6.25
CA HIS A 254 -21.13 -4.94 6.44
C HIS A 254 -21.27 -4.29 7.81
N ALA A 255 -22.49 -3.98 8.24
CA ALA A 255 -22.75 -3.43 9.56
C ALA A 255 -22.28 -4.40 10.67
N GLN A 256 -22.49 -5.70 10.48
CA GLN A 256 -21.97 -6.73 11.37
C GLN A 256 -20.44 -6.69 11.45
N HIS A 257 -19.72 -6.71 10.32
CA HIS A 257 -18.25 -6.66 10.34
C HIS A 257 -17.72 -5.41 11.05
N ILE A 258 -18.34 -4.25 10.83
CA ILE A 258 -17.96 -3.01 11.54
C ILE A 258 -18.23 -3.15 13.04
N GLY A 259 -19.38 -3.69 13.44
CA GLY A 259 -19.74 -3.94 14.83
C GLY A 259 -18.81 -4.94 15.54
N GLU A 260 -18.25 -5.89 14.78
CA GLU A 260 -17.24 -6.85 15.23
C GLU A 260 -15.82 -6.26 15.25
N GLY A 261 -15.61 -5.00 14.85
CA GLY A 261 -14.31 -4.32 14.91
C GLY A 261 -13.40 -4.57 13.71
N TYR A 262 -13.92 -5.09 12.60
CA TYR A 262 -13.18 -5.15 11.34
C TYR A 262 -13.14 -3.77 10.65
N GLU A 263 -12.19 -3.58 9.73
CA GLU A 263 -12.02 -2.32 8.99
C GLU A 263 -13.13 -2.06 7.95
N GLY A 264 -13.96 -3.05 7.68
CA GLY A 264 -15.01 -3.02 6.67
C GLY A 264 -15.23 -4.38 6.03
N THR A 265 -15.54 -4.39 4.74
CA THR A 265 -15.93 -5.60 4.01
C THR A 265 -15.19 -5.71 2.68
N ILE A 266 -14.77 -6.92 2.32
CA ILE A 266 -14.30 -7.29 0.98
C ILE A 266 -15.44 -7.96 0.23
N VAL A 267 -15.63 -7.57 -1.04
CA VAL A 267 -16.64 -8.14 -1.93
C VAL A 267 -15.94 -8.66 -3.17
N ARG A 268 -16.19 -9.92 -3.52
CA ARG A 268 -15.62 -10.61 -4.67
C ARG A 268 -16.73 -11.07 -5.61
N HIS A 269 -16.62 -10.71 -6.87
CA HIS A 269 -17.59 -11.08 -7.91
C HIS A 269 -16.88 -11.61 -9.13
N SER A 270 -17.63 -12.22 -10.06
CA SER A 270 -17.14 -12.76 -11.33
C SER A 270 -16.27 -14.02 -11.20
N ASP A 271 -16.24 -14.80 -12.28
CA ASP A 271 -15.41 -16.01 -12.43
C ASP A 271 -13.99 -15.71 -12.94
N VAL A 272 -13.61 -14.43 -12.98
CA VAL A 272 -12.25 -14.05 -13.37
C VAL A 272 -11.24 -14.61 -12.37
N GLY A 273 -10.23 -15.27 -12.90
CA GLY A 273 -9.09 -15.79 -12.15
C GLY A 273 -8.31 -14.72 -11.39
N TYR A 274 -7.38 -15.17 -10.54
CA TYR A 274 -6.53 -14.29 -9.75
C TYR A 274 -5.72 -13.33 -10.65
N GLU A 275 -5.89 -12.02 -10.43
CA GLU A 275 -5.26 -10.99 -11.27
C GLU A 275 -3.98 -10.42 -10.61
N GLN A 276 -2.86 -11.13 -10.78
CA GLN A 276 -1.56 -10.79 -10.20
C GLN A 276 -1.18 -9.30 -10.41
N GLY A 277 -0.93 -8.61 -9.30
CA GLY A 277 -0.43 -7.24 -9.27
C GLY A 277 -1.37 -6.18 -9.86
N LYS A 278 -2.58 -6.56 -10.28
CA LYS A 278 -3.58 -5.66 -10.85
C LYS A 278 -4.51 -5.17 -9.76
N ARG A 279 -5.00 -3.94 -9.93
CA ARG A 279 -6.14 -3.45 -9.17
C ARG A 279 -7.40 -3.92 -9.89
N SER A 280 -7.95 -5.03 -9.42
CA SER A 280 -8.98 -5.79 -10.12
C SER A 280 -10.36 -5.15 -9.95
N GLY A 281 -11.21 -5.33 -10.97
CA GLY A 281 -12.64 -5.06 -10.85
C GLY A 281 -13.38 -6.12 -10.05
N SER A 282 -12.92 -7.38 -10.06
CA SER A 282 -13.54 -8.53 -9.38
C SER A 282 -13.27 -8.56 -7.87
N LEU A 283 -12.40 -7.70 -7.36
CA LEU A 283 -12.10 -7.54 -5.94
C LEU A 283 -12.41 -6.11 -5.50
N MET A 284 -13.39 -5.95 -4.63
CA MET A 284 -13.90 -4.68 -4.15
C MET A 284 -13.75 -4.57 -2.63
N LYS A 285 -13.63 -3.34 -2.13
CA LYS A 285 -13.63 -3.03 -0.71
C LYS A 285 -14.73 -2.01 -0.40
N LYS A 286 -15.54 -2.30 0.61
CA LYS A 286 -16.50 -1.38 1.22
C LYS A 286 -15.97 -1.00 2.61
N LYS A 287 -15.85 0.29 2.85
CA LYS A 287 -15.39 0.85 4.13
C LYS A 287 -16.26 2.05 4.45
N ASP A 288 -16.63 2.17 5.71
CA ASP A 288 -17.22 3.38 6.22
C ASP A 288 -16.09 4.36 6.54
N PHE A 289 -16.24 5.56 6.03
CA PHE A 289 -15.37 6.65 6.39
C PHE A 289 -16.15 7.57 7.30
N GLN A 290 -15.50 8.04 8.33
CA GLN A 290 -16.03 9.11 9.17
C GLN A 290 -15.54 10.44 8.59
N ASP A 291 -16.38 11.46 8.66
CA ASP A 291 -15.94 12.83 8.55
C ASP A 291 -16.18 13.57 9.86
N ALA A 292 -15.25 14.45 10.17
CA ALA A 292 -15.40 15.39 11.28
C ALA A 292 -14.74 16.71 10.89
N GLU A 293 -15.08 17.73 11.65
CA GLU A 293 -14.58 19.07 11.46
C GLU A 293 -13.50 19.35 12.49
N PHE A 294 -12.35 19.85 12.02
CA PHE A 294 -11.21 20.12 12.87
C PHE A 294 -10.76 21.56 12.71
N GLU A 295 -10.48 22.23 13.82
CA GLU A 295 -9.98 23.61 13.80
C GLU A 295 -8.61 23.66 13.11
N ILE A 296 -8.44 24.56 12.14
CA ILE A 296 -7.16 24.84 11.51
C ILE A 296 -6.35 25.75 12.42
N ILE A 297 -5.23 25.25 12.92
CA ILE A 297 -4.34 25.98 13.83
C ILE A 297 -3.04 26.43 13.14
N GLY A 298 -2.90 26.15 11.85
CA GLY A 298 -1.77 26.62 11.06
C GLY A 298 -1.72 25.98 9.67
N VAL A 299 -0.81 26.49 8.85
CA VAL A 299 -0.47 25.93 7.55
C VAL A 299 1.04 25.80 7.43
N LEU A 300 1.50 24.75 6.78
CA LEU A 300 2.89 24.48 6.46
C LEU A 300 3.03 24.26 4.97
N GLU A 301 4.18 24.63 4.42
CA GLU A 301 4.53 24.25 3.06
C GLU A 301 5.03 22.80 3.05
N GLY A 302 4.29 21.93 2.36
CA GLY A 302 4.67 20.55 2.12
C GLY A 302 5.72 20.41 1.04
N LYS A 303 6.02 19.17 0.66
CA LYS A 303 6.92 18.93 -0.48
C LYS A 303 6.27 19.44 -1.77
N PRO A 304 6.96 20.29 -2.57
CA PRO A 304 6.38 20.86 -3.76
C PRO A 304 6.05 19.77 -4.79
N ASN A 305 5.01 20.01 -5.58
CA ASN A 305 4.72 19.21 -6.75
C ASN A 305 5.65 19.64 -7.89
N LEU A 306 6.79 18.97 -7.97
CA LEU A 306 7.82 19.21 -8.97
C LEU A 306 7.37 19.00 -10.42
N ARG A 307 6.25 18.28 -10.64
CA ARG A 307 5.71 18.08 -12.00
C ARG A 307 5.00 19.32 -12.52
N CYS A 308 4.34 20.04 -11.64
CA CYS A 308 3.56 21.23 -11.96
C CYS A 308 4.25 22.51 -11.51
N ASN A 309 5.42 22.39 -10.86
CA ASN A 309 6.14 23.47 -10.22
C ASN A 309 5.25 24.28 -9.24
N THR A 310 4.43 23.57 -8.46
CA THR A 310 3.51 24.18 -7.49
C THR A 310 3.88 23.81 -6.06
N LYS A 311 3.54 24.69 -5.12
CA LYS A 311 3.60 24.42 -3.69
C LYS A 311 2.42 23.51 -3.28
N VAL A 312 2.54 22.88 -2.12
CA VAL A 312 1.48 22.03 -1.56
C VAL A 312 1.22 22.45 -0.13
N GLY A 313 0.03 22.99 0.15
CA GLY A 313 -0.36 23.36 1.49
C GLY A 313 -0.60 22.12 2.36
N ILE A 314 -0.10 22.13 3.59
CA ILE A 314 -0.39 21.16 4.64
C ILE A 314 -1.05 21.91 5.79
N TYR A 315 -2.31 21.64 6.08
CA TYR A 315 -2.95 22.20 7.27
C TYR A 315 -2.52 21.43 8.51
N ARG A 316 -2.25 22.17 9.57
CA ARG A 316 -2.15 21.64 10.93
C ARG A 316 -3.52 21.87 11.59
N CYS A 317 -4.14 20.78 12.00
CA CYS A 317 -5.46 20.78 12.60
C CYS A 317 -5.40 20.29 14.04
N LYS A 318 -6.41 20.64 14.83
CA LYS A 318 -6.54 20.25 16.23
C LYS A 318 -7.88 19.54 16.45
N THR A 319 -7.86 18.43 17.19
CA THR A 319 -9.08 17.74 17.67
C THR A 319 -9.66 18.45 18.89
N ASP A 320 -10.91 18.16 19.23
CA ASP A 320 -11.58 18.69 20.44
C ASP A 320 -10.82 18.32 21.74
N THR A 321 -10.12 17.18 21.72
CA THR A 321 -9.26 16.71 22.82
C THR A 321 -7.87 17.35 22.84
N GLY A 322 -7.58 18.21 21.86
CA GLY A 322 -6.34 18.98 21.77
C GLY A 322 -5.19 18.30 21.02
N VAL A 323 -5.44 17.17 20.36
CA VAL A 323 -4.43 16.43 19.61
C VAL A 323 -4.21 17.13 18.26
N GLU A 324 -2.94 17.42 17.94
CA GLU A 324 -2.57 18.05 16.68
C GLU A 324 -2.24 17.01 15.61
N PHE A 325 -2.69 17.26 14.38
CA PHE A 325 -2.35 16.44 13.24
C PHE A 325 -2.17 17.27 11.98
N GLN A 326 -1.54 16.67 10.97
CA GLN A 326 -1.28 17.31 9.70
C GLN A 326 -2.03 16.59 8.59
N VAL A 327 -2.63 17.36 7.68
CA VAL A 327 -3.34 16.83 6.51
C VAL A 327 -3.04 17.70 5.30
N THR A 328 -2.83 17.06 4.15
CA THR A 328 -2.66 17.80 2.88
C THR A 328 -3.92 18.59 2.59
N ALA A 329 -3.77 19.85 2.18
CA ALA A 329 -4.88 20.74 1.83
C ALA A 329 -5.83 20.08 0.80
N PRO A 330 -7.14 20.41 0.85
CA PRO A 330 -8.12 19.84 -0.06
C PRO A 330 -7.88 20.30 -1.51
N GLY A 331 -8.59 19.67 -2.44
CA GLY A 331 -8.62 20.08 -3.84
C GLY A 331 -7.52 19.48 -4.73
N ASP A 332 -7.49 19.98 -5.96
CA ASP A 332 -6.56 19.61 -7.00
C ASP A 332 -5.16 20.25 -6.82
N VAL A 333 -4.31 20.15 -7.84
CA VAL A 333 -2.93 20.65 -7.76
C VAL A 333 -2.87 22.17 -7.63
N GLN A 334 -3.79 22.91 -8.25
CA GLN A 334 -3.83 24.38 -8.19
C GLN A 334 -4.46 24.85 -6.90
N GLU A 335 -5.55 24.23 -6.46
CA GLU A 335 -6.18 24.55 -5.18
C GLU A 335 -5.20 24.33 -4.01
N LYS A 336 -4.44 23.23 -4.03
CA LYS A 336 -3.37 22.99 -3.05
C LYS A 336 -2.24 24.01 -3.09
N ASN A 337 -1.96 24.58 -4.26
CA ASN A 337 -0.98 25.65 -4.40
C ASN A 337 -1.52 26.95 -3.79
N THR A 338 -2.76 27.31 -4.09
CA THR A 338 -3.44 28.46 -3.48
C THR A 338 -3.46 28.34 -1.96
N HIS A 339 -3.80 27.18 -1.41
CA HIS A 339 -3.74 26.95 0.03
C HIS A 339 -2.31 27.03 0.60
N ALA A 340 -1.27 26.72 -0.16
CA ALA A 340 0.10 26.91 0.32
C ALA A 340 0.51 28.39 0.40
N VAL A 341 -0.04 29.23 -0.48
CA VAL A 341 0.29 30.66 -0.59
C VAL A 341 -0.59 31.52 0.31
N GLU A 342 -1.88 31.19 0.39
CA GLU A 342 -2.92 32.02 1.01
C GLU A 342 -3.60 31.32 2.18
N GLY A 343 -3.25 30.06 2.51
CA GLY A 343 -3.95 29.24 3.49
C GLY A 343 -3.90 29.76 4.93
N GLU A 344 -3.01 30.70 5.24
CA GLU A 344 -2.99 31.37 6.55
C GLU A 344 -4.32 32.08 6.86
N GLN A 345 -5.04 32.56 5.84
CA GLN A 345 -6.37 33.16 6.01
C GLN A 345 -7.45 32.18 6.49
N ASN A 346 -7.16 30.88 6.50
CA ASN A 346 -8.06 29.84 6.95
C ASN A 346 -7.76 29.37 8.38
N ILE A 347 -6.76 29.95 9.07
CA ILE A 347 -6.54 29.70 10.49
C ILE A 347 -7.80 30.09 11.28
N SER A 348 -8.14 29.28 12.29
CA SER A 348 -9.37 29.34 13.10
C SER A 348 -10.66 28.97 12.36
N LYS A 349 -10.61 28.66 11.05
CA LYS A 349 -11.72 28.01 10.36
C LYS A 349 -11.68 26.50 10.61
N TYR A 350 -12.79 25.83 10.34
CA TYR A 350 -12.89 24.39 10.43
C TYR A 350 -12.61 23.73 9.07
N LEU A 351 -11.88 22.61 9.09
CA LEU A 351 -11.62 21.77 7.94
C LEU A 351 -12.44 20.48 8.07
N THR A 352 -13.28 20.17 7.08
CA THR A 352 -13.92 18.86 7.00
C THR A 352 -12.88 17.83 6.55
N VAL A 353 -12.57 16.87 7.41
CA VAL A 353 -11.58 15.82 7.16
C VAL A 353 -12.27 14.46 7.22
N LYS A 354 -12.06 13.67 6.16
CA LYS A 354 -12.47 12.28 6.05
C LYS A 354 -11.36 11.37 6.56
N PHE A 355 -11.67 10.43 7.45
CA PHE A 355 -10.71 9.48 8.03
C PHE A 355 -11.38 8.13 8.30
N PHE A 356 -10.59 7.08 8.58
CA PHE A 356 -11.16 5.76 8.87
C PHE A 356 -11.64 5.66 10.32
N ASN A 357 -10.74 5.94 11.25
CA ASN A 357 -10.94 5.89 12.68
C ASN A 357 -9.96 6.86 13.37
N LEU A 358 -10.15 7.10 14.67
CA LEU A 358 -9.13 7.73 15.49
C LEU A 358 -8.12 6.67 15.95
N THR A 359 -6.83 7.02 15.94
CA THR A 359 -5.78 6.25 16.61
C THR A 359 -6.04 6.23 18.13
N PRO A 360 -5.38 5.34 18.91
CA PRO A 360 -5.51 5.34 20.38
C PRO A 360 -5.20 6.70 21.02
N ASP A 361 -4.31 7.47 20.40
CA ASP A 361 -3.93 8.83 20.83
C ASP A 361 -4.93 9.91 20.36
N GLY A 362 -6.09 9.53 19.79
CA GLY A 362 -7.13 10.45 19.34
C GLY A 362 -6.86 11.15 18.01
N CYS A 363 -5.79 10.80 17.28
CA CYS A 363 -5.44 11.40 15.99
C CYS A 363 -6.17 10.71 14.83
N PRO A 364 -6.79 11.44 13.88
CA PRO A 364 -7.41 10.86 12.69
C PRO A 364 -6.45 9.99 11.87
N PHE A 365 -6.85 8.75 11.58
CA PHE A 365 -6.03 7.80 10.81
C PHE A 365 -6.32 7.89 9.31
N HIS A 366 -5.25 8.04 8.51
CA HIS A 366 -5.30 8.34 7.08
C HIS A 366 -6.26 9.50 6.71
N PRO A 367 -6.07 10.68 7.31
CA PRO A 367 -6.95 11.81 7.07
C PRO A 367 -6.82 12.30 5.62
N VAL A 368 -7.95 12.68 5.05
CA VAL A 368 -8.07 13.34 3.75
C VAL A 368 -8.93 14.58 3.95
N ALA A 369 -8.34 15.75 3.76
CA ALA A 369 -9.06 17.00 3.75
C ALA A 369 -10.04 17.03 2.57
N LEU A 370 -11.30 17.33 2.83
CA LEU A 370 -12.33 17.43 1.81
C LEU A 370 -12.56 18.87 1.38
N ARG A 371 -12.80 19.76 2.34
CA ARG A 371 -13.08 21.19 2.11
C ARG A 371 -12.89 22.00 3.39
N ILE A 372 -12.62 23.29 3.22
CA ILE A 372 -12.78 24.27 4.31
C ILE A 372 -14.28 24.45 4.54
N ARG A 373 -14.73 24.42 5.79
CA ARG A 373 -16.11 24.71 6.15
C ARG A 373 -16.37 26.19 5.88
N GLU A 374 -17.39 26.46 5.09
CA GLU A 374 -17.94 27.80 4.90
C GLU A 374 -19.14 27.92 5.85
N ASP A 375 -19.04 28.81 6.84
CA ASP A 375 -20.21 29.21 7.62
C ASP A 375 -21.00 30.20 6.76
N VAL A 376 -22.18 29.78 6.31
CA VAL A 376 -23.14 30.64 5.58
C VAL A 376 -24.01 31.39 6.56
#